data_AF-A0A817NRP0-F1
#
_entry.id   AF-A0A817NRP0-F1
#
_cell.length_a   1.000
_cell.length_b   1.000
_cell.length_c   1.000
_cell.angle_alpha   90.00
_cell.angle_beta   90.00
_cell.angle_gamma   90.00
#
_symmetry.space_group_name_H-M   'P 1'
#
loop_
_entity.id
_entity.type
_entity.pdbx_description
1 polymer ?
#
loop_
_entity_poly.entity_id
_entity_poly.type
_entity_poly.pdbx_seq_one_letter_code
_entity_poly.pdbx_strand_id
1 'polypeptide(L)'
;MIGVVNTSGSQGVPLYQYYDPQNQLCHQQWYFMRVPHEPNEQLYSIQSVYNRKVFDVPSGDPSHDAKIQQWTIARHNQNQHFRLIQIGNESLCQIQNVVSKKVLSAITEKFITQSDLKMSPMDLTANKSTIAWQLLPFNKDRLGDEFFDCPYVSTLNDLTVLKFGKIFGDDGGYAIDDSEMKNLTVFHYISAVSIKWSTWLHSITFIYSHSDRLKNEPPINGFPRGHVGNIHKGLVLEDTFNVTAMDFNERINRVQVILGLEQEMQKAYLSIHPTRYVIGIQFHTTHNRSSPFYGSRRGESIVEEFKDGFVMGYARGASGTFVDRLQFIWFKT
;
A
#
# COMPACT_ATOMS: atom_id res chain seq x y z
N MET A 1 14.83 23.92 2.58
CA MET A 1 14.26 22.55 2.47
C MET A 1 14.65 21.98 1.12
N ILE A 2 14.71 20.66 0.93
CA ILE A 2 15.04 20.04 -0.36
C ILE A 2 13.75 19.83 -1.14
N GLY A 3 13.69 20.24 -2.41
CA GLY A 3 12.48 20.13 -3.23
C GLY A 3 12.71 20.08 -4.74
N VAL A 4 11.62 19.82 -5.46
CA VAL A 4 11.55 19.90 -6.93
C VAL A 4 10.78 21.16 -7.34
N VAL A 5 11.46 22.07 -8.02
CA VAL A 5 10.87 23.35 -8.43
C VAL A 5 9.78 23.13 -9.49
N ASN A 6 8.73 23.95 -9.44
CA ASN A 6 7.58 23.94 -10.34
C ASN A 6 6.83 22.60 -10.40
N THR A 7 7.02 21.71 -9.42
CA THR A 7 6.29 20.42 -9.33
C THR A 7 6.43 19.55 -10.60
N SER A 8 7.50 19.71 -11.37
CA SER A 8 7.65 18.98 -12.64
C SER A 8 7.64 17.46 -12.41
N GLY A 9 6.85 16.74 -13.21
CA GLY A 9 6.84 15.27 -13.27
C GLY A 9 7.86 14.69 -14.26
N SER A 10 8.78 15.49 -14.83
CA SER A 10 9.76 15.05 -15.83
C SER A 10 10.98 14.39 -15.21
N GLN A 11 11.64 13.46 -15.91
CA GLN A 11 12.89 12.86 -15.44
C GLN A 11 14.03 13.86 -15.66
N GLY A 12 15.07 13.80 -14.83
CA GLY A 12 16.25 14.66 -14.98
C GLY A 12 16.09 16.09 -14.47
N VAL A 13 14.96 16.40 -13.82
CA VAL A 13 14.76 17.71 -13.21
C VAL A 13 15.67 17.83 -11.98
N PRO A 14 16.46 18.89 -11.83
CA PRO A 14 17.32 19.07 -10.66
C PRO A 14 16.51 19.22 -9.36
N LEU A 15 17.11 18.78 -8.25
CA LEU A 15 16.60 19.11 -6.92
C LEU A 15 17.28 20.40 -6.43
N TYR A 16 16.52 21.18 -5.67
CA TYR A 16 16.97 22.47 -5.17
C TYR A 16 16.77 22.58 -3.67
N GLN A 17 17.59 23.39 -3.02
CA GLN A 17 17.29 23.91 -1.71
C GLN A 17 16.55 25.23 -1.87
N TYR A 18 15.33 25.30 -1.34
CA TYR A 18 14.56 26.53 -1.32
C TYR A 18 13.56 26.56 -0.18
N TYR A 19 12.97 27.74 0.00
CA TYR A 19 11.80 27.98 0.83
C TYR A 19 10.60 28.16 -0.11
N ASP A 20 9.55 27.37 0.06
CA ASP A 20 8.30 27.57 -0.66
C ASP A 20 7.40 28.54 0.14
N PRO A 21 7.24 29.79 -0.30
CA PRO A 21 6.42 30.77 0.42
C PRO A 21 4.92 30.50 0.31
N GLN A 22 4.51 29.63 -0.62
CA GLN A 22 3.11 29.23 -0.78
C GLN A 22 2.72 28.08 0.15
N ASN A 23 3.70 27.53 0.88
CA ASN A 23 3.51 26.51 1.90
C ASN A 23 2.89 25.18 1.39
N GLN A 24 2.98 24.91 0.08
CA GLN A 24 2.43 23.70 -0.54
C GLN A 24 3.47 22.57 -0.52
N LEU A 25 3.99 22.27 0.68
CA LEU A 25 5.26 21.59 0.95
C LEU A 25 5.51 20.23 0.25
N CYS A 26 4.59 19.62 -0.48
CA CYS A 26 4.73 18.20 -0.87
C CYS A 26 5.75 17.93 -1.96
N HIS A 27 6.12 18.93 -2.74
CA HIS A 27 7.30 18.84 -3.59
C HIS A 27 8.62 18.94 -2.80
N GLN A 28 8.55 19.19 -1.49
CA GLN A 28 9.64 19.17 -0.51
C GLN A 28 9.48 18.04 0.53
N GLN A 29 8.52 17.12 0.33
CA GLN A 29 8.30 15.95 1.17
C GLN A 29 8.87 14.68 0.54
N TRP A 30 9.45 13.81 1.37
CA TRP A 30 10.22 12.65 0.93
C TRP A 30 9.97 11.41 1.77
N TYR A 31 9.76 10.26 1.12
CA TYR A 31 9.78 8.94 1.73
C TYR A 31 11.19 8.34 1.67
N PHE A 32 11.65 7.79 2.79
CA PHE A 32 12.89 7.01 2.85
C PHE A 32 12.56 5.52 2.72
N MET A 33 12.64 4.99 1.50
CA MET A 33 12.32 3.59 1.22
C MET A 33 13.57 2.73 1.36
N ARG A 34 13.55 1.75 2.26
CA ARG A 34 14.70 0.87 2.49
C ARG A 34 14.99 -0.02 1.27
N VAL A 35 16.25 -0.09 0.85
CA VAL A 35 16.67 -0.98 -0.25
C VAL A 35 16.74 -2.44 0.27
N PRO A 36 15.99 -3.41 -0.31
CA PRO A 36 15.75 -4.73 0.33
C PRO A 36 16.90 -5.75 0.43
N HIS A 37 18.12 -5.46 -0.02
CA HIS A 37 19.10 -6.52 -0.33
C HIS A 37 20.52 -6.32 0.23
N GLU A 38 20.73 -5.37 1.15
CA GLU A 38 22.03 -5.18 1.80
C GLU A 38 21.90 -5.52 3.31
N PRO A 39 22.25 -6.76 3.74
CA PRO A 39 22.01 -7.23 5.11
C PRO A 39 22.76 -6.41 6.16
N ASN A 40 23.92 -5.88 5.79
CA ASN A 40 24.86 -5.22 6.69
C ASN A 40 24.85 -3.71 6.54
N GLU A 41 23.98 -3.16 5.68
CA GLU A 41 23.96 -1.73 5.40
C GLU A 41 22.55 -1.17 5.23
N GLN A 42 22.24 -0.11 5.97
CA GLN A 42 20.96 0.56 5.86
C GLN A 42 20.98 1.60 4.73
N LEU A 43 20.50 1.16 3.56
CA LEU A 43 20.38 1.98 2.36
C LEU A 43 18.94 2.41 2.09
N TYR A 44 18.80 3.58 1.47
CA TYR A 44 17.52 4.16 1.12
C TYR A 44 17.47 4.64 -0.33
N SER A 45 16.33 4.43 -0.97
CA SER A 45 15.87 5.28 -2.07
C SER A 45 14.98 6.38 -1.50
N ILE A 46 15.31 7.64 -1.79
CA ILE A 46 14.60 8.81 -1.26
C ILE A 46 13.58 9.26 -2.31
N GLN A 47 12.30 9.00 -2.08
CA GLN A 47 11.21 9.19 -3.04
C GLN A 47 10.39 10.44 -2.73
N SER A 48 10.13 11.26 -3.74
CA SER A 48 9.20 12.40 -3.65
C SER A 48 7.79 11.91 -3.35
N VAL A 49 7.16 12.50 -2.34
CA VAL A 49 5.74 12.27 -2.04
C VAL A 49 4.87 12.72 -3.21
N TYR A 50 5.25 13.82 -3.87
CA TYR A 50 4.46 14.44 -4.93
C TYR A 50 4.33 13.59 -6.20
N ASN A 51 5.44 13.03 -6.72
CA ASN A 51 5.44 12.37 -8.06
C ASN A 51 6.08 10.98 -8.09
N ARG A 52 6.43 10.40 -6.93
CA ARG A 52 7.02 9.05 -6.79
C ARG A 52 8.39 8.85 -7.45
N LYS A 53 9.04 9.92 -7.91
CA LYS A 53 10.42 9.87 -8.39
C LYS A 53 11.39 9.89 -7.24
N VAL A 54 12.60 9.40 -7.49
CA VAL A 54 13.63 9.28 -6.46
C VAL A 54 14.80 10.20 -6.73
N PHE A 55 15.53 10.53 -5.66
CA PHE A 55 16.86 11.12 -5.75
C PHE A 55 17.73 10.24 -6.65
N ASP A 56 18.46 10.88 -7.56
CA ASP A 56 19.35 10.25 -8.52
C ASP A 56 20.58 11.13 -8.72
N VAL A 57 21.77 10.55 -8.60
CA VAL A 57 23.00 11.19 -9.08
C VAL A 57 23.17 10.78 -10.55
N PRO A 58 23.07 11.71 -11.52
CA PRO A 58 23.08 11.38 -12.95
C PRO A 58 24.29 10.52 -13.29
N SER A 59 24.06 9.33 -13.85
CA SER A 59 25.10 8.37 -14.23
C SER A 59 26.08 7.98 -13.11
N GLY A 60 25.76 8.27 -11.83
CA GLY A 60 26.66 7.99 -10.70
C GLY A 60 27.89 8.89 -10.67
N ASP A 61 27.79 10.09 -11.25
CA ASP A 61 28.91 11.03 -11.41
C ASP A 61 29.77 11.19 -10.12
N PRO A 62 31.06 10.83 -10.15
CA PRO A 62 31.96 10.92 -9.01
C PRO A 62 32.59 12.30 -8.83
N SER A 63 32.18 13.32 -9.60
CA SER A 63 32.74 14.66 -9.56
C SER A 63 32.34 15.41 -8.29
N HIS A 64 33.25 16.26 -7.81
CA HIS A 64 32.87 17.35 -6.90
C HIS A 64 31.88 18.22 -7.67
N ASP A 65 30.73 18.54 -7.08
CA ASP A 65 29.68 19.32 -7.71
C ASP A 65 28.75 18.54 -8.68
N ALA A 66 28.80 17.21 -8.68
CA ALA A 66 27.81 16.41 -9.37
C ALA A 66 26.39 16.84 -8.93
N LYS A 67 25.53 17.13 -9.91
CA LYS A 67 24.15 17.55 -9.63
C LYS A 67 23.34 16.38 -9.09
N ILE A 68 22.25 16.71 -8.41
CA ILE A 68 21.24 15.73 -8.03
C ILE A 68 19.93 16.04 -8.77
N GLN A 69 19.27 15.00 -9.24
CA GLN A 69 18.04 15.09 -10.01
C GLN A 69 16.98 14.14 -9.47
N GLN A 70 15.75 14.32 -9.93
CA GLN A 70 14.73 13.29 -9.78
C GLN A 70 14.72 12.35 -10.98
N TRP A 71 14.58 11.05 -10.71
CA TRP A 71 14.46 10.04 -11.76
C TRP A 71 13.41 8.99 -11.41
N THR A 72 12.94 8.25 -12.41
CA THR A 72 12.08 7.09 -12.15
C THR A 72 12.88 6.05 -11.37
N ILE A 73 12.23 5.47 -10.34
CA ILE A 73 12.86 4.46 -9.50
C ILE A 73 13.29 3.24 -10.31
N ALA A 74 14.52 2.79 -10.08
CA ALA A 74 15.08 1.56 -10.61
C ALA A 74 15.76 0.80 -9.47
N ARG A 75 15.17 -0.32 -9.04
CA ARG A 75 15.52 -1.06 -7.81
C ARG A 75 16.99 -1.50 -7.69
N HIS A 76 17.68 -1.64 -8.81
CA HIS A 76 19.08 -2.07 -8.87
C HIS A 76 20.05 -0.94 -9.26
N ASN A 77 19.54 0.29 -9.44
CA ASN A 77 20.37 1.42 -9.82
C ASN A 77 20.99 2.07 -8.57
N GLN A 78 22.25 1.75 -8.31
CA GLN A 78 22.98 2.26 -7.14
C GLN A 78 23.13 3.79 -7.13
N ASN A 79 22.95 4.47 -8.28
CA ASN A 79 22.93 5.94 -8.35
C ASN A 79 21.76 6.55 -7.56
N GLN A 80 20.74 5.75 -7.24
CA GLN A 80 19.53 6.11 -6.52
C GLN A 80 19.54 5.61 -5.07
N HIS A 81 20.67 5.08 -4.60
CA HIS A 81 20.82 4.54 -3.26
C HIS A 81 21.65 5.48 -2.41
N PHE A 82 21.15 5.76 -1.20
CA PHE A 82 21.74 6.71 -0.27
C PHE A 82 21.86 6.11 1.13
N ARG A 83 22.93 6.49 1.83
CA ARG A 83 23.16 6.22 3.24
C ARG A 83 22.87 7.48 4.04
N LEU A 84 22.24 7.32 5.20
CA LEU A 84 22.10 8.38 6.18
C LEU A 84 23.16 8.20 7.26
N ILE A 85 24.07 9.15 7.35
CA ILE A 85 25.19 9.10 8.31
C ILE A 85 24.92 10.13 9.39
N GLN A 86 24.70 9.69 10.62
CA GLN A 86 24.45 10.57 11.74
C GLN A 86 25.69 11.43 12.05
N ILE A 87 25.46 12.71 12.36
CA ILE A 87 26.52 13.65 12.75
C ILE A 87 26.36 13.96 14.24
N GLY A 88 27.35 13.54 15.05
CA GLY A 88 27.35 13.81 16.50
C GLY A 88 26.15 13.21 17.25
N ASN A 89 25.77 13.83 18.36
CA ASN A 89 24.67 13.39 19.22
C ASN A 89 23.33 14.05 18.87
N GLU A 90 23.29 14.87 17.83
CA GLU A 90 22.12 15.65 17.42
C GLU A 90 21.31 14.90 16.35
N SER A 91 20.09 15.38 16.08
CA SER A 91 19.19 14.86 15.03
C SER A 91 19.64 15.22 13.59
N LEU A 92 20.94 15.40 13.38
CA LEU A 92 21.54 15.80 12.10
C LEU A 92 22.16 14.59 11.40
N CYS A 93 22.09 14.58 10.07
CA CYS A 93 22.68 13.54 9.25
C CYS A 93 23.28 14.08 7.95
N GLN A 94 24.15 13.30 7.33
CA GLN A 94 24.60 13.48 5.96
C GLN A 94 23.88 12.46 5.07
N ILE A 95 23.49 12.91 3.88
CA ILE A 95 22.86 12.05 2.88
C ILE A 95 23.94 11.70 1.86
N GLN A 96 24.51 10.51 1.98
CA GLN A 96 25.63 10.06 1.15
C GLN A 96 25.14 9.19 0.00
N ASN A 97 25.57 9.46 -1.23
CA ASN A 97 25.34 8.55 -2.34
C ASN A 97 26.25 7.33 -2.25
N VAL A 98 25.72 6.14 -2.56
CA VAL A 98 26.46 4.88 -2.43
C VAL A 98 27.57 4.73 -3.47
N VAL A 99 27.38 5.24 -4.68
CA VAL A 99 28.35 5.09 -5.79
C VAL A 99 29.49 6.09 -5.63
N SER A 100 29.17 7.39 -5.56
CA SER A 100 30.20 8.44 -5.52
C SER A 100 30.86 8.60 -4.16
N LYS A 101 30.27 8.03 -3.09
CA LYS A 101 30.67 8.23 -1.68
C LYS A 101 30.65 9.69 -1.22
N LYS A 102 30.07 10.59 -2.01
CA LYS A 102 29.89 12.00 -1.69
C LYS A 102 28.57 12.24 -0.96
N VAL A 103 28.45 13.39 -0.33
CA VAL A 103 27.27 13.79 0.44
C VAL A 103 26.52 14.93 -0.24
N LEU A 104 25.21 14.94 -0.09
CA LEU A 104 24.36 16.02 -0.55
C LEU A 104 24.72 17.32 0.18
N SER A 105 24.92 18.37 -0.60
CA SER A 105 25.40 19.67 -0.15
C SER A 105 24.51 20.77 -0.71
N ALA A 106 24.10 21.65 0.17
CA ALA A 106 23.73 23.01 -0.17
C ALA A 106 24.95 23.77 -0.71
N ILE A 107 24.73 24.70 -1.63
CA ILE A 107 25.78 25.65 -2.07
C ILE A 107 25.91 26.85 -1.12
N THR A 108 24.92 27.08 -0.26
CA THR A 108 24.91 28.18 0.71
C THR A 108 24.14 27.80 1.98
N GLU A 109 24.56 28.36 3.11
CA GLU A 109 23.86 28.23 4.40
C GLU A 109 22.64 29.17 4.48
N LYS A 110 22.57 30.17 3.61
CA LYS A 110 21.49 31.17 3.62
C LYS A 110 20.24 30.57 2.99
N PHE A 111 19.10 30.78 3.65
CA PHE A 111 17.79 30.59 3.02
C PHE A 111 17.62 31.62 1.91
N ILE A 112 17.98 31.25 0.69
CA ILE A 112 17.71 32.02 -0.51
C ILE A 112 16.48 31.44 -1.24
N THR A 113 15.89 32.24 -2.13
CA THR A 113 14.67 31.88 -2.87
C THR A 113 14.79 30.55 -3.61
N GLN A 114 15.97 30.23 -4.15
CA GLN A 114 16.30 28.93 -4.70
C GLN A 114 17.82 28.80 -4.83
N SER A 115 18.35 27.63 -4.48
CA SER A 115 19.78 27.30 -4.61
C SER A 115 19.95 25.87 -5.10
N ASP A 116 21.01 25.64 -5.88
CA ASP A 116 21.34 24.31 -6.38
C ASP A 116 21.78 23.39 -5.24
N LEU A 117 21.49 22.11 -5.42
CA LEU A 117 22.04 21.03 -4.62
C LEU A 117 23.10 20.28 -5.42
N LYS A 118 24.15 19.84 -4.73
CA LYS A 118 25.27 19.14 -5.34
C LYS A 118 25.86 18.07 -4.44
N MET A 119 26.69 17.21 -5.00
CA MET A 119 27.47 16.23 -4.26
C MET A 119 28.84 16.81 -3.87
N SER A 120 29.13 16.85 -2.58
CA SER A 120 30.38 17.36 -2.01
C SER A 120 31.14 16.27 -1.26
N PRO A 121 32.45 16.42 -0.98
CA PRO A 121 33.17 15.53 -0.10
C PRO A 121 32.49 15.46 1.27
N MET A 122 32.52 14.26 1.84
CA MET A 122 32.13 14.07 3.22
C MET A 122 33.05 14.85 4.16
N ASP A 123 32.48 15.50 5.16
CA ASP A 123 33.21 16.12 6.26
C ASP A 123 32.44 15.85 7.54
N LEU A 124 32.98 15.00 8.40
CA LEU A 124 32.31 14.58 9.63
C LEU A 124 32.49 15.57 10.78
N THR A 125 33.17 16.71 10.55
CA THR A 125 33.22 17.78 11.54
C THR A 125 31.90 18.56 11.53
N ALA A 126 31.38 18.93 12.70
CA ALA A 126 30.13 19.68 12.86
C ALA A 126 30.17 21.10 12.26
N ASN A 127 31.27 21.47 11.60
CA ASN A 127 31.56 22.83 11.14
C ASN A 127 31.03 23.14 9.73
N LYS A 128 30.50 22.16 8.99
CA LYS A 128 29.90 22.40 7.66
C LYS A 128 28.40 22.20 7.68
N SER A 129 27.67 23.27 7.98
CA SER A 129 26.21 23.23 8.03
C SER A 129 25.58 22.95 6.65
N THR A 130 26.29 23.21 5.55
CA THR A 130 25.81 22.96 4.18
C THR A 130 25.61 21.49 3.80
N ILE A 131 26.23 20.56 4.53
CA ILE A 131 26.10 19.10 4.30
C ILE A 131 25.39 18.39 5.45
N ALA A 132 24.98 19.13 6.48
CA ALA A 132 24.26 18.63 7.64
C ALA A 132 22.76 18.86 7.45
N TRP A 133 22.00 17.78 7.37
CA TRP A 133 20.56 17.79 7.12
C TRP A 133 19.82 17.29 8.35
N GLN A 134 18.84 18.07 8.80
CA GLN A 134 17.88 17.63 9.80
C GLN A 134 16.70 16.93 9.10
N LEU A 135 16.38 15.73 9.55
CA LEU A 135 15.16 15.04 9.13
C LEU A 135 14.04 15.43 10.08
N LEU A 136 13.07 16.18 9.55
CA LEU A 136 11.86 16.53 10.29
C LEU A 136 10.79 15.51 9.95
N PRO A 137 10.36 14.66 10.91
CA PRO A 137 9.24 13.76 10.66
C PRO A 137 7.98 14.59 10.42
N PHE A 138 7.20 14.20 9.41
CA PHE A 138 5.85 14.71 9.24
C PHE A 138 4.99 14.15 10.36
N ASN A 139 4.78 14.94 11.41
CA ASN A 139 3.90 14.58 12.51
C ASN A 139 2.82 15.65 12.62
N LYS A 140 1.56 15.22 12.59
CA LYS A 140 0.34 16.07 12.63
C LYS A 140 0.39 17.10 13.75
N ASP A 141 0.99 16.74 14.88
CA ASP A 141 0.96 17.53 16.11
C ASP A 141 1.98 18.68 16.18
N ARG A 142 2.96 18.77 15.27
CA ARG A 142 4.08 19.73 15.38
C ARG A 142 4.11 20.84 14.34
N LEU A 143 3.36 20.75 13.24
CA LEU A 143 3.42 21.72 12.16
C LEU A 143 2.17 22.59 12.02
N GLY A 144 1.09 22.34 12.77
CA GLY A 144 -0.16 23.08 12.63
C GLY A 144 -0.95 22.62 11.39
N ASP A 145 -2.27 22.73 11.46
CA ASP A 145 -3.20 22.17 10.46
C ASP A 145 -3.07 22.78 9.04
N GLU A 146 -2.29 23.84 8.86
CA GLU A 146 -2.15 24.59 7.60
C GLU A 146 -1.14 24.01 6.60
N PHE A 147 -0.44 22.91 6.93
CA PHE A 147 0.65 22.36 6.10
C PHE A 147 0.31 21.04 5.37
N PHE A 148 -0.93 20.55 5.48
CA PHE A 148 -1.26 19.15 5.19
C PHE A 148 -1.99 18.87 3.87
N ASP A 149 -2.53 19.88 3.20
CA ASP A 149 -3.18 19.67 1.91
C ASP A 149 -2.21 19.94 0.78
N CYS A 150 -1.42 18.93 0.41
CA CYS A 150 -1.14 18.85 -1.01
C CYS A 150 -2.25 18.12 -1.70
N PRO A 151 -2.88 18.75 -2.70
CA PRO A 151 -3.65 18.02 -3.66
C PRO A 151 -2.67 17.13 -4.43
N TYR A 152 -2.43 15.93 -3.92
CA TYR A 152 -2.34 14.81 -4.83
C TYR A 152 -3.69 14.75 -5.52
N VAL A 153 -3.70 14.67 -6.85
CA VAL A 153 -4.86 14.21 -7.59
C VAL A 153 -5.25 12.87 -6.97
N SER A 154 -6.33 12.92 -6.19
CA SER A 154 -6.91 11.92 -5.28
C SER A 154 -6.09 11.48 -4.04
N THR A 155 -6.31 12.26 -2.96
CA THR A 155 -6.66 11.84 -1.59
C THR A 155 -5.77 10.84 -0.83
N LEU A 156 -5.08 11.35 0.20
CA LEU A 156 -4.46 10.55 1.27
C LEU A 156 -4.62 11.28 2.61
N ASN A 157 -5.71 10.95 3.31
CA ASN A 157 -5.77 11.13 4.76
C ASN A 157 -5.33 9.82 5.41
N ASP A 158 -4.19 9.92 6.10
CA ASP A 158 -3.78 9.21 7.31
C ASP A 158 -3.90 7.68 7.45
N LEU A 159 -2.80 7.14 8.01
CA LEU A 159 -2.74 5.95 8.86
C LEU A 159 -3.00 4.61 8.14
N THR A 160 -2.33 3.55 8.63
CA THR A 160 -2.51 2.14 8.27
C THR A 160 -3.78 1.86 7.48
N VAL A 161 -3.73 1.90 6.13
CA VAL A 161 -4.96 1.72 5.36
C VAL A 161 -5.26 0.23 5.30
N LEU A 162 -5.89 -0.29 6.35
CA LEU A 162 -6.84 -1.37 6.25
C LEU A 162 -7.93 -0.87 5.29
N LYS A 163 -7.68 -0.95 3.98
CA LYS A 163 -8.74 -0.71 3.00
C LYS A 163 -9.68 -1.90 3.09
N PHE A 164 -10.96 -1.62 3.28
CA PHE A 164 -11.99 -2.64 3.39
C PHE A 164 -12.80 -2.64 2.11
N GLY A 165 -12.62 -3.65 1.26
CA GLY A 165 -13.60 -3.92 0.21
C GLY A 165 -14.80 -4.62 0.84
N LYS A 166 -15.91 -3.91 1.07
CA LYS A 166 -17.10 -4.48 1.71
C LYS A 166 -18.18 -4.80 0.68
N ILE A 167 -18.73 -6.01 0.77
CA ILE A 167 -19.93 -6.44 0.05
C ILE A 167 -20.98 -6.69 1.13
N PHE A 168 -22.14 -6.05 1.07
CA PHE A 168 -23.22 -6.19 2.05
C PHE A 168 -24.43 -6.88 1.43
N GLY A 169 -25.39 -7.33 2.24
CA GLY A 169 -26.78 -7.54 1.84
C GLY A 169 -27.68 -7.10 2.99
N ASP A 170 -28.83 -6.50 2.68
CA ASP A 170 -30.09 -6.63 3.46
C ASP A 170 -31.24 -5.75 2.91
N ASP A 171 -31.02 -4.63 2.20
CA ASP A 171 -32.05 -3.98 1.34
C ASP A 171 -31.49 -2.80 0.49
N GLY A 172 -31.77 -2.81 -0.83
CA GLY A 172 -31.57 -1.66 -1.73
C GLY A 172 -30.17 -1.49 -2.33
N GLY A 173 -29.84 -2.35 -3.31
CA GLY A 173 -28.55 -2.39 -3.99
C GLY A 173 -28.16 -1.07 -4.67
N TYR A 174 -27.11 -0.44 -4.16
CA TYR A 174 -26.31 0.49 -4.96
C TYR A 174 -25.21 -0.27 -5.67
N ALA A 175 -24.84 0.22 -6.86
CA ALA A 175 -23.61 -0.22 -7.51
C ALA A 175 -22.46 -0.09 -6.51
N ILE A 176 -21.56 -1.06 -6.55
CA ILE A 176 -20.33 -1.08 -5.77
C ILE A 176 -19.68 0.28 -5.91
N ASP A 177 -19.48 0.96 -4.78
CA ASP A 177 -18.67 2.16 -4.78
C ASP A 177 -17.21 1.76 -5.01
N ASP A 178 -16.83 1.69 -6.28
CA ASP A 178 -15.48 1.39 -6.73
C ASP A 178 -14.57 2.62 -6.70
N SER A 179 -15.08 3.78 -6.23
CA SER A 179 -14.28 5.00 -6.14
C SER A 179 -13.07 4.78 -5.24
N GLU A 180 -13.20 4.00 -4.17
CA GLU A 180 -12.09 3.62 -3.30
C GLU A 180 -11.16 2.58 -3.92
N MET A 181 -11.67 1.71 -4.80
CA MET A 181 -10.87 0.70 -5.51
C MET A 181 -9.95 1.31 -6.57
N LYS A 182 -10.29 2.48 -7.13
CA LYS A 182 -9.41 3.25 -8.04
C LYS A 182 -8.08 3.63 -7.38
N ASN A 183 -8.04 3.65 -6.05
CA ASN A 183 -6.85 3.98 -5.27
C ASN A 183 -6.02 2.73 -4.90
N LEU A 184 -6.40 1.53 -5.36
CA LEU A 184 -5.58 0.33 -5.21
C LEU A 184 -4.53 0.29 -6.33
N THR A 185 -3.27 0.08 -5.94
CA THR A 185 -2.14 -0.05 -6.86
C THR A 185 -1.64 -1.50 -6.87
N VAL A 186 -0.76 -1.84 -7.82
CA VAL A 186 -0.08 -3.16 -7.91
C VAL A 186 0.73 -3.54 -6.66
N PHE A 187 0.96 -2.59 -5.74
CA PHE A 187 1.65 -2.80 -4.48
C PHE A 187 0.72 -3.19 -3.32
N HIS A 188 -0.59 -3.15 -3.54
CA HIS A 188 -1.58 -3.62 -2.58
C HIS A 188 -1.90 -5.10 -2.83
N TYR A 189 -2.04 -5.86 -1.75
CA TYR A 189 -2.50 -7.25 -1.81
C TYR A 189 -3.46 -7.55 -0.67
N ILE A 190 -4.28 -8.58 -0.86
CA ILE A 190 -5.20 -9.05 0.17
C ILE A 190 -4.40 -9.73 1.28
N SER A 191 -4.38 -9.12 2.46
CA SER A 191 -3.72 -9.67 3.65
C SER A 191 -4.65 -10.56 4.46
N ALA A 192 -5.96 -10.30 4.42
CA ALA A 192 -6.99 -11.09 5.08
C ALA A 192 -8.38 -10.93 4.42
N VAL A 193 -9.28 -11.87 4.71
CA VAL A 193 -10.70 -11.82 4.32
C VAL A 193 -11.54 -12.05 5.56
N SER A 194 -12.40 -11.09 5.90
CA SER A 194 -13.38 -11.20 6.98
C SER A 194 -14.76 -11.47 6.40
N ILE A 195 -15.51 -12.39 7.00
CA ILE A 195 -16.82 -12.83 6.53
C ILE A 195 -17.80 -12.78 7.69
N LYS A 196 -18.96 -12.18 7.43
CA LYS A 196 -20.12 -12.23 8.31
C LYS A 196 -21.23 -12.99 7.63
N TRP A 197 -21.60 -14.11 8.24
CA TRP A 197 -22.57 -15.07 7.72
C TRP A 197 -23.64 -15.32 8.77
N SER A 198 -24.90 -15.40 8.38
CA SER A 198 -26.01 -15.78 9.28
C SER A 198 -26.80 -16.93 8.65
N THR A 199 -28.07 -16.71 8.32
CA THR A 199 -28.80 -17.61 7.40
C THR A 199 -28.26 -17.46 5.97
N TRP A 200 -27.79 -16.26 5.60
CA TRP A 200 -27.16 -15.95 4.31
C TRP A 200 -25.83 -15.22 4.50
N LEU A 201 -25.09 -15.08 3.40
CA LEU A 201 -23.91 -14.21 3.36
C LEU A 201 -24.34 -12.75 3.53
N HIS A 202 -24.04 -12.17 4.69
CA HIS A 202 -24.38 -10.78 4.99
C HIS A 202 -23.26 -9.83 4.56
N SER A 203 -22.00 -10.19 4.83
CA SER A 203 -20.89 -9.43 4.25
C SER A 203 -19.61 -10.21 4.02
N ILE A 204 -18.85 -9.76 3.02
CA ILE A 204 -17.44 -10.10 2.81
C ILE A 204 -16.64 -8.81 2.84
N THR A 205 -15.58 -8.81 3.63
CA THR A 205 -14.66 -7.68 3.80
C THR A 205 -13.24 -8.12 3.43
N PHE A 206 -12.72 -7.60 2.32
CA PHE A 206 -11.33 -7.80 1.92
C PHE A 206 -10.43 -6.77 2.59
N ILE A 207 -9.39 -7.24 3.26
CA ILE A 207 -8.42 -6.40 3.96
C ILE A 207 -7.16 -6.34 3.11
N TYR A 208 -6.80 -5.14 2.68
CA TYR A 208 -5.60 -4.93 1.88
C TYR A 208 -4.42 -4.47 2.74
N SER A 209 -3.21 -4.89 2.38
CA SER A 209 -1.96 -4.35 2.91
C SER A 209 -1.04 -3.92 1.78
N HIS A 210 -0.08 -3.06 2.12
CA HIS A 210 0.88 -2.50 1.18
C HIS A 210 2.24 -3.20 1.32
N SER A 211 2.84 -3.58 0.19
CA SER A 211 4.09 -4.38 0.14
C SER A 211 5.27 -3.80 0.91
N ASP A 212 5.31 -2.49 1.08
CA ASP A 212 6.50 -1.79 1.57
C ASP A 212 6.59 -1.74 3.11
N ARG A 213 5.54 -2.16 3.85
CA ARG A 213 5.49 -2.07 5.32
C ARG A 213 5.58 -3.39 6.08
N LEU A 214 5.31 -4.53 5.43
CA LEU A 214 5.13 -5.79 6.15
C LEU A 214 6.41 -6.46 6.66
N LYS A 215 7.59 -5.88 6.43
CA LYS A 215 8.84 -6.40 7.04
C LYS A 215 8.92 -6.19 8.56
N ASN A 216 8.11 -5.28 9.13
CA ASN A 216 8.21 -4.89 10.54
C ASN A 216 6.88 -4.97 11.31
N GLU A 217 5.75 -5.34 10.68
CA GLU A 217 4.48 -5.49 11.37
C GLU A 217 4.18 -6.96 11.65
N PRO A 218 3.76 -7.32 12.87
CA PRO A 218 3.34 -8.69 13.16
C PRO A 218 2.14 -9.06 12.28
N PRO A 219 2.04 -10.33 11.84
CA PRO A 219 0.86 -10.79 11.13
C PRO A 219 -0.39 -10.47 11.95
N ILE A 220 -1.47 -10.06 11.29
CA ILE A 220 -2.77 -9.86 11.92
C ILE A 220 -3.19 -11.23 12.46
N ASN A 221 -2.94 -11.45 13.75
CA ASN A 221 -3.25 -12.72 14.41
C ASN A 221 -4.75 -12.76 14.71
N GLY A 222 -5.53 -13.20 13.73
CA GLY A 222 -6.86 -13.73 13.99
C GLY A 222 -6.73 -15.15 14.55
N PHE A 223 -6.84 -15.29 15.87
CA PHE A 223 -7.30 -16.51 16.53
C PHE A 223 -8.75 -16.25 16.99
N PRO A 224 -9.66 -17.25 16.93
CA PRO A 224 -9.40 -18.58 17.47
C PRO A 224 -9.69 -19.75 16.52
N ARG A 225 -8.97 -20.85 16.75
CA ARG A 225 -9.40 -22.21 16.40
C ARG A 225 -10.78 -22.44 17.05
N GLY A 226 -11.85 -22.32 16.28
CA GLY A 226 -13.23 -22.62 16.69
C GLY A 226 -13.85 -23.59 15.70
N HIS A 227 -14.56 -24.60 16.21
CA HIS A 227 -14.95 -25.83 15.53
C HIS A 227 -15.56 -25.73 14.12
N VAL A 228 -15.06 -26.62 13.24
CA VAL A 228 -15.73 -27.06 12.01
C VAL A 228 -16.94 -27.92 12.40
N GLY A 229 -18.03 -27.27 12.82
CA GLY A 229 -19.34 -27.88 13.00
C GLY A 229 -20.28 -27.37 11.93
N ASN A 230 -21.12 -28.24 11.36
CA ASN A 230 -22.26 -27.81 10.55
C ASN A 230 -23.05 -26.76 11.34
N ILE A 231 -23.02 -25.51 10.88
CA ILE A 231 -23.69 -24.41 11.58
C ILE A 231 -25.19 -24.65 11.41
N HIS A 232 -25.85 -25.10 12.48
CA HIS A 232 -27.29 -25.16 12.54
C HIS A 232 -27.89 -23.76 12.46
N LYS A 233 -29.02 -23.63 11.78
CA LYS A 233 -29.77 -22.38 11.57
C LYS A 233 -29.86 -21.56 12.86
N GLY A 234 -29.42 -20.30 12.83
CA GLY A 234 -29.64 -19.32 13.90
C GLY A 234 -28.41 -18.69 14.54
N LEU A 235 -27.19 -19.12 14.19
CA LEU A 235 -25.96 -18.50 14.69
C LEU A 235 -25.35 -17.57 13.63
N VAL A 236 -25.09 -16.31 14.01
CA VAL A 236 -24.26 -15.40 13.21
C VAL A 236 -22.81 -15.84 13.39
N LEU A 237 -22.19 -16.24 12.29
CA LEU A 237 -20.76 -16.50 12.18
C LEU A 237 -20.06 -15.22 11.73
N GLU A 238 -19.08 -14.79 12.50
CA GLU A 238 -18.11 -13.77 12.08
C GLU A 238 -16.72 -14.37 12.20
N ASP A 239 -16.01 -14.43 11.07
CA ASP A 239 -14.69 -15.08 11.00
C ASP A 239 -13.74 -14.27 10.11
N THR A 240 -12.43 -14.42 10.35
CA THR A 240 -11.38 -13.75 9.58
C THR A 240 -10.31 -14.74 9.16
N PHE A 241 -10.18 -14.94 7.85
CA PHE A 241 -9.13 -15.74 7.23
C PHE A 241 -7.92 -14.88 6.88
N ASN A 242 -6.81 -15.06 7.61
CA ASN A 242 -5.56 -14.35 7.34
C ASN A 242 -4.75 -15.03 6.23
N VAL A 243 -4.58 -14.32 5.10
CA VAL A 243 -3.87 -14.79 3.90
C VAL A 243 -2.35 -14.72 4.09
N THR A 244 -1.84 -13.70 4.78
CA THR A 244 -0.38 -13.47 4.90
C THR A 244 0.19 -13.77 6.29
N ALA A 245 -0.50 -14.61 7.06
CA ALA A 245 -0.11 -14.90 8.45
C ALA A 245 1.26 -15.59 8.61
N MET A 246 1.78 -16.24 7.55
CA MET A 246 3.04 -17.02 7.60
C MET A 246 4.03 -16.70 6.49
N ASP A 247 3.59 -16.19 5.32
CA ASP A 247 4.46 -15.82 4.22
C ASP A 247 3.91 -14.58 3.48
N PHE A 248 4.77 -13.59 3.27
CA PHE A 248 4.46 -12.36 2.53
C PHE A 248 4.25 -12.56 1.04
N ASN A 249 4.59 -13.73 0.50
CA ASN A 249 4.31 -14.13 -0.87
C ASN A 249 3.02 -14.95 -1.00
N GLU A 250 2.34 -15.24 0.11
CA GLU A 250 1.06 -15.94 0.06
C GLU A 250 -0.02 -15.05 -0.53
N ARG A 251 -0.75 -15.56 -1.53
CA ARG A 251 -1.82 -14.83 -2.20
C ARG A 251 -3.02 -15.76 -2.40
N ILE A 252 -4.22 -15.19 -2.49
CA ILE A 252 -5.40 -15.95 -2.91
C ILE A 252 -5.27 -16.22 -4.41
N ASN A 253 -5.29 -17.49 -4.81
CA ASN A 253 -5.21 -17.92 -6.21
C ASN A 253 -6.45 -18.71 -6.67
N ARG A 254 -7.32 -19.08 -5.73
CA ARG A 254 -8.54 -19.82 -6.04
C ARG A 254 -9.65 -19.49 -5.05
N VAL A 255 -10.85 -19.31 -5.57
CA VAL A 255 -12.08 -19.11 -4.78
C VAL A 255 -13.11 -20.13 -5.24
N GLN A 256 -13.69 -20.86 -4.30
CA GLN A 256 -14.82 -21.74 -4.52
C GLN A 256 -16.09 -21.05 -4.02
N VAL A 257 -17.09 -20.94 -4.89
CA VAL A 257 -18.41 -20.37 -4.58
C VAL A 257 -19.47 -21.44 -4.83
N ILE A 258 -20.40 -21.62 -3.89
CA ILE A 258 -21.55 -22.51 -4.05
C ILE A 258 -22.79 -21.67 -4.30
N LEU A 259 -23.46 -21.96 -5.42
CA LEU A 259 -24.74 -21.36 -5.79
C LEU A 259 -25.90 -22.28 -5.44
N GLY A 260 -26.94 -21.71 -4.84
CA GLY A 260 -28.13 -22.44 -4.42
C GLY A 260 -29.42 -21.76 -4.84
N LEU A 261 -30.47 -22.58 -4.96
CA LEU A 261 -31.86 -22.15 -5.02
C LEU A 261 -32.44 -22.40 -3.63
N GLU A 262 -32.40 -21.42 -2.74
CA GLU A 262 -32.93 -21.65 -1.39
C GLU A 262 -34.47 -21.64 -1.44
N GLN A 263 -35.07 -22.83 -1.30
CA GLN A 263 -36.53 -23.01 -1.28
C GLN A 263 -37.21 -22.22 -0.15
N GLU A 264 -36.50 -21.91 0.93
CA GLU A 264 -37.03 -21.07 2.01
C GLU A 264 -37.10 -19.59 1.62
N MET A 265 -36.21 -19.10 0.76
CA MET A 265 -36.26 -17.73 0.24
C MET A 265 -37.33 -17.55 -0.84
N GLN A 266 -37.65 -18.60 -1.62
CA GLN A 266 -38.76 -18.59 -2.57
C GLN A 266 -40.13 -18.39 -1.90
N LYS A 267 -40.29 -18.74 -0.61
CA LYS A 267 -41.53 -18.45 0.13
C LYS A 267 -41.66 -16.98 0.55
N ALA A 268 -40.54 -16.29 0.79
CA ALA A 268 -40.53 -14.89 1.20
C ALA A 268 -40.59 -13.92 0.00
N TYR A 269 -40.03 -14.32 -1.15
CA TYR A 269 -39.97 -13.50 -2.35
C TYR A 269 -40.63 -14.23 -3.54
N LEU A 270 -41.82 -13.78 -3.91
CA LEU A 270 -42.59 -14.21 -5.09
C LEU A 270 -41.95 -13.70 -6.40
N SER A 271 -40.64 -13.88 -6.60
CA SER A 271 -40.02 -13.53 -7.87
C SER A 271 -40.34 -14.60 -8.93
N ILE A 272 -40.77 -14.16 -10.10
CA ILE A 272 -41.24 -14.99 -11.22
C ILE A 272 -40.06 -15.74 -11.88
N HIS A 273 -38.82 -15.51 -11.42
CA HIS A 273 -37.60 -16.08 -11.99
C HIS A 273 -36.73 -16.73 -10.90
N PRO A 274 -36.26 -17.97 -11.10
CA PRO A 274 -35.36 -18.63 -10.16
C PRO A 274 -34.00 -17.93 -10.17
N THR A 275 -33.79 -17.05 -9.18
CA THR A 275 -32.49 -16.43 -8.94
C THR A 275 -31.62 -17.39 -8.11
N ARG A 276 -30.37 -17.60 -8.54
CA ARG A 276 -29.37 -18.35 -7.76
C ARG A 276 -28.65 -17.40 -6.83
N TYR A 277 -28.33 -17.87 -5.63
CA TYR A 277 -27.65 -17.06 -4.61
C TYR A 277 -26.37 -17.73 -4.13
N VAL A 278 -25.43 -16.92 -3.64
CA VAL A 278 -24.22 -17.43 -2.99
C VAL A 278 -24.63 -18.01 -1.64
N ILE A 279 -24.59 -19.34 -1.54
CA ILE A 279 -24.92 -20.08 -0.31
C ILE A 279 -23.70 -20.69 0.35
N GLY A 280 -22.53 -20.65 -0.29
CA GLY A 280 -21.27 -21.02 0.35
C GLY A 280 -20.05 -20.44 -0.35
N ILE A 281 -18.95 -20.27 0.39
CA ILE A 281 -17.69 -19.75 -0.15
C ILE A 281 -16.47 -20.31 0.60
N GLN A 282 -15.37 -20.53 -0.13
CA GLN A 282 -14.08 -20.92 0.42
C GLN A 282 -12.93 -20.30 -0.39
N PHE A 283 -11.90 -19.82 0.31
CA PHE A 283 -10.71 -19.22 -0.29
C PHE A 283 -9.53 -20.19 -0.19
N HIS A 284 -8.70 -20.22 -1.24
CA HIS A 284 -7.47 -20.99 -1.29
C HIS A 284 -6.30 -20.10 -1.68
N THR A 285 -5.12 -20.45 -1.18
CA THR A 285 -3.91 -19.66 -1.37
C THR A 285 -2.86 -20.38 -2.21
N THR A 286 -1.87 -19.61 -2.68
CA THR A 286 -0.67 -20.10 -3.38
C THR A 286 0.17 -21.09 -2.55
N HIS A 287 -0.01 -21.12 -1.22
CA HIS A 287 0.64 -22.08 -0.32
C HIS A 287 -0.24 -23.29 0.04
N ASN A 288 -1.29 -23.56 -0.75
CA ASN A 288 -2.24 -24.64 -0.51
C ASN A 288 -2.97 -24.55 0.85
N ARG A 289 -3.02 -23.36 1.48
CA ARG A 289 -3.91 -23.14 2.62
C ARG A 289 -5.31 -22.88 2.11
N SER A 290 -6.29 -23.25 2.93
CA SER A 290 -7.69 -22.99 2.66
C SER A 290 -8.31 -22.30 3.87
N SER A 291 -9.20 -21.33 3.62
CA SER A 291 -10.09 -20.84 4.67
C SER A 291 -11.01 -21.97 5.15
N PRO A 292 -11.64 -21.84 6.33
CA PRO A 292 -12.88 -22.55 6.60
C PRO A 292 -13.86 -22.41 5.44
N PHE A 293 -14.72 -23.41 5.29
CA PHE A 293 -15.81 -23.33 4.34
C PHE A 293 -16.98 -22.62 5.02
N TYR A 294 -17.43 -21.51 4.44
CA TYR A 294 -18.49 -20.68 4.98
C TYR A 294 -19.81 -21.02 4.27
N GLY A 295 -20.88 -21.24 5.03
CA GLY A 295 -22.21 -21.57 4.50
C GLY A 295 -22.42 -23.05 4.13
N SER A 296 -23.22 -23.29 3.11
CA SER A 296 -23.67 -24.60 2.63
C SER A 296 -22.85 -25.14 1.47
N ARG A 297 -22.58 -26.45 1.49
CA ARG A 297 -21.97 -27.20 0.37
C ARG A 297 -23.01 -27.77 -0.60
N ARG A 298 -24.30 -27.57 -0.33
CA ARG A 298 -25.41 -28.16 -1.11
C ARG A 298 -25.85 -27.21 -2.21
N GLY A 299 -25.25 -27.34 -3.38
CA GLY A 299 -25.59 -26.51 -4.54
C GLY A 299 -24.64 -26.77 -5.70
N GLU A 300 -24.71 -25.89 -6.69
CA GLU A 300 -23.77 -25.88 -7.81
C GLU A 300 -22.45 -25.25 -7.35
N SER A 301 -21.36 -25.98 -7.50
CA SER A 301 -20.03 -25.48 -7.16
C SER A 301 -19.39 -24.80 -8.37
N ILE A 302 -19.10 -23.51 -8.23
CA ILE A 302 -18.28 -22.74 -9.17
C ILE A 302 -16.90 -22.59 -8.55
N VAL A 303 -15.86 -22.95 -9.29
CA VAL A 303 -14.48 -22.77 -8.88
C VAL A 303 -13.84 -21.78 -9.84
N GLU A 304 -13.41 -20.65 -9.31
CA GLU A 304 -12.52 -19.74 -10.01
C GLU A 304 -11.10 -20.01 -9.53
N GLU A 305 -10.27 -20.57 -10.42
CA GLU A 305 -8.88 -20.91 -10.16
C GLU A 305 -8.01 -20.37 -11.28
N PHE A 306 -6.90 -19.72 -10.92
CA PHE A 306 -6.04 -19.07 -11.90
C PHE A 306 -4.68 -19.77 -11.99
N LYS A 307 -4.31 -20.07 -13.23
CA LYS A 307 -3.01 -20.62 -13.61
C LYS A 307 -2.08 -19.46 -14.01
N ASP A 308 -0.79 -19.74 -14.11
CA ASP A 308 0.20 -18.82 -14.72
C ASP A 308 0.49 -17.51 -13.96
N GLY A 309 0.50 -17.57 -12.62
CA GLY A 309 0.95 -16.46 -11.77
C GLY A 309 -0.05 -15.32 -11.61
N PHE A 310 -1.32 -15.55 -11.89
CA PHE A 310 -2.38 -14.61 -11.55
C PHE A 310 -2.85 -14.81 -10.10
N VAL A 311 -3.08 -13.71 -9.40
CA VAL A 311 -3.58 -13.70 -8.03
C VAL A 311 -4.75 -12.75 -7.88
N MET A 312 -5.58 -12.99 -6.87
CA MET A 312 -6.75 -12.17 -6.60
C MET A 312 -6.30 -10.76 -6.22
N GLY A 313 -6.72 -9.81 -7.04
CA GLY A 313 -6.49 -8.40 -6.85
C GLY A 313 -7.55 -7.78 -5.96
N TYR A 314 -8.81 -7.91 -6.37
CA TYR A 314 -9.97 -7.44 -5.60
C TYR A 314 -11.22 -8.21 -6.00
N ALA A 315 -12.27 -8.12 -5.20
CA ALA A 315 -13.59 -8.63 -5.56
C ALA A 315 -14.64 -7.54 -5.42
N ARG A 316 -15.69 -7.68 -6.21
CA ARG A 316 -16.79 -6.75 -6.32
C ARG A 316 -18.08 -7.58 -6.39
N GLY A 317 -19.14 -7.23 -5.67
CA GLY A 317 -20.41 -7.96 -5.74
C GLY A 317 -21.63 -7.05 -5.87
N ALA A 318 -22.69 -7.55 -6.50
CA ALA A 318 -24.00 -6.92 -6.42
C ALA A 318 -24.79 -7.54 -5.28
N SER A 319 -25.65 -6.75 -4.67
CA SER A 319 -26.46 -7.20 -3.54
C SER A 319 -27.84 -6.58 -3.56
N GLY A 320 -28.84 -7.40 -3.23
CA GLY A 320 -30.14 -6.94 -2.75
C GLY A 320 -30.22 -7.18 -1.24
N THR A 321 -31.23 -7.93 -0.82
CA THR A 321 -31.34 -8.46 0.55
C THR A 321 -30.20 -9.44 0.91
N PHE A 322 -29.46 -9.93 -0.08
CA PHE A 322 -28.31 -10.83 0.09
C PHE A 322 -27.31 -10.61 -1.05
N VAL A 323 -26.10 -11.15 -0.91
CA VAL A 323 -25.06 -11.15 -1.95
C VAL A 323 -25.43 -12.17 -3.04
N ASP A 324 -25.80 -11.69 -4.23
CA ASP A 324 -26.28 -12.52 -5.34
C ASP A 324 -25.30 -12.61 -6.51
N ARG A 325 -24.33 -11.68 -6.59
CA ARG A 325 -23.25 -11.71 -7.58
C ARG A 325 -21.93 -11.38 -6.93
N LEU A 326 -20.90 -12.13 -7.29
CA LEU A 326 -19.50 -11.84 -6.98
C LEU A 326 -18.73 -11.85 -8.30
N GLN A 327 -17.85 -10.88 -8.47
CA GLN A 327 -16.87 -10.81 -9.54
C GLN A 327 -15.50 -10.60 -8.90
N PHE A 328 -14.60 -11.51 -9.20
CA PHE A 328 -13.22 -11.45 -8.78
C PHE A 328 -12.39 -10.84 -9.91
N ILE A 329 -11.45 -9.96 -9.57
CA ILE A 329 -10.57 -9.28 -10.52
C ILE A 329 -9.13 -9.61 -10.14
N TRP A 330 -8.36 -9.96 -11.15
CA TRP A 330 -7.11 -10.69 -11.02
C TRP A 330 -5.97 -9.91 -11.65
N PHE A 331 -4.78 -9.98 -11.05
CA PHE A 331 -3.57 -9.36 -11.57
C PHE A 331 -2.47 -10.41 -11.77
N LYS A 332 -1.62 -10.20 -12.77
CA LYS A 332 -0.43 -11.01 -13.00
C LYS A 332 0.69 -10.53 -12.08
N THR A 333 1.21 -11.43 -11.23
CA THR A 333 2.35 -11.14 -10.34
C THR A 333 3.68 -11.36 -11.03
#